data_AF-A0A2P1QY45-F1
#
_entry.id   AF-A0A2P1QY45-F1
#
_cell.length_a   1.000
_cell.length_b   1.000
_cell.length_c   1.000
_cell.angle_alpha   90.00
_cell.angle_beta   90.00
_cell.angle_gamma   90.00
#
_symmetry.space_group_name_H-M   'P 1'
#
loop_
_entity.id
_entity.type
_entity.pdbx_description
1 polymer ?
#
loop_
_entity_poly.entity_id
_entity_poly.type
_entity_poly.pdbx_seq_one_letter_code
_entity_poly.pdbx_strand_id
1 'polypeptide(L)'
;MISKSWRSNWESVIPFLAYPPNIRKAIYTTNAIESMNMGLRKIIKNRGSFPTDEAAIKLLYLALNNMSKKWTMPIQDWGKAMNQFAIIFGDRLKLDSF
;
A
#
# COMPACT_ATOMS: atom_id res chain seq x y z
N MET A 1 -16.88 7.26 17.58
CA MET A 1 -15.77 6.78 18.43
C MET A 1 -14.99 5.70 17.69
N ILE A 2 -13.66 5.75 17.76
CA ILE A 2 -12.75 4.79 17.12
C ILE A 2 -13.13 3.34 17.51
N SER A 3 -13.44 3.09 18.78
CA SER A 3 -13.86 1.77 19.30
C SER A 3 -15.07 1.16 18.58
N LYS A 4 -16.08 1.98 18.21
CA LYS A 4 -17.26 1.50 17.48
C LYS A 4 -16.89 1.04 16.07
N SER A 5 -16.02 1.79 15.39
CA SER A 5 -15.54 1.44 14.04
C SER A 5 -14.70 0.16 14.05
N TRP A 6 -13.83 -0.03 15.04
CA TRP A 6 -13.07 -1.27 15.18
C TRP A 6 -13.98 -2.48 15.38
N ARG A 7 -14.97 -2.36 16.28
CA ARG A 7 -15.93 -3.46 16.54
C ARG A 7 -16.78 -3.78 15.31
N SER A 8 -17.23 -2.78 14.56
CA SER A 8 -18.05 -3.02 13.37
C SER A 8 -17.27 -3.63 12.21
N ASN A 9 -15.96 -3.42 12.15
CA ASN A 9 -15.10 -3.92 11.06
C ASN A 9 -14.19 -5.07 11.51
N TRP A 10 -14.42 -5.64 12.70
CA TRP A 10 -13.49 -6.60 13.32
C TRP A 10 -13.29 -7.84 12.45
N GLU A 11 -14.36 -8.35 11.84
CA GLU A 11 -14.33 -9.48 10.90
C GLU A 11 -13.36 -9.26 9.73
N SER A 12 -13.23 -8.02 9.25
CA SER A 12 -12.29 -7.66 8.18
C SER A 12 -10.84 -7.57 8.66
N VAL A 13 -10.62 -7.36 9.97
CA VAL A 13 -9.29 -7.22 10.58
C VAL A 13 -8.72 -8.57 11.01
N ILE A 14 -9.56 -9.51 11.47
CA ILE A 14 -9.12 -10.84 11.95
C ILE A 14 -8.19 -11.55 10.96
N PRO A 15 -8.46 -11.62 9.64
CA PRO A 15 -7.59 -12.32 8.69
C PRO A 15 -6.15 -11.81 8.69
N PHE A 16 -5.95 -10.51 8.95
CA PHE A 16 -4.60 -9.95 9.05
C PHE A 16 -3.82 -10.54 10.23
N LEU A 17 -4.49 -10.88 11.34
CA LEU A 17 -3.85 -11.47 12.52
C LEU A 17 -3.39 -12.91 12.30
N ALA A 18 -3.93 -13.61 11.29
CA ALA A 18 -3.51 -14.95 10.93
C ALA A 18 -2.11 -14.97 10.27
N TYR A 19 -1.61 -13.82 9.80
CA TYR A 19 -0.29 -13.75 9.19
C TYR A 19 0.86 -13.74 10.23
N PRO A 20 2.00 -14.39 9.92
CA PRO A 20 3.22 -14.30 10.71
C PRO A 20 3.70 -12.86 10.90
N PRO A 21 4.48 -12.58 11.97
CA PRO A 21 4.96 -11.22 12.28
C PRO A 21 5.66 -10.52 11.10
N ASN A 22 6.46 -11.24 10.30
CA ASN A 22 7.18 -10.67 9.16
C ASN A 22 6.22 -10.18 8.06
N ILE A 23 5.14 -10.92 7.79
CA ILE A 23 4.12 -10.53 6.82
C ILE A 23 3.27 -9.39 7.36
N ARG A 24 2.85 -9.46 8.63
CA ARG A 24 2.10 -8.38 9.27
C ARG A 24 2.88 -7.07 9.18
N LYS A 25 4.17 -7.08 9.53
CA LYS A 25 5.05 -5.91 9.45
C LYS A 25 5.06 -5.32 8.05
N ALA A 26 5.22 -6.13 7.01
CA ALA A 26 5.17 -5.64 5.63
C ALA A 26 3.82 -4.96 5.31
N ILE A 27 2.69 -5.54 5.74
CA ILE A 27 1.34 -5.03 5.47
C ILE A 27 1.04 -3.73 6.22
N TYR A 28 1.32 -3.66 7.53
CA TYR A 28 0.96 -2.48 8.33
C TYR A 28 1.94 -1.33 8.19
N THR A 29 3.03 -1.46 7.42
CA THR A 29 3.92 -0.32 7.14
C THR A 29 3.13 0.80 6.47
N THR A 30 2.72 1.81 7.24
CA THR A 30 1.85 2.89 6.76
C THR A 30 2.59 3.86 5.84
N ASN A 31 3.92 3.92 5.95
CA ASN A 31 4.78 4.88 5.24
C ASN A 31 4.57 4.89 3.72
N ALA A 32 4.33 3.74 3.08
CA ALA A 32 4.18 3.69 1.62
C ALA A 32 2.89 4.38 1.15
N ILE A 33 1.75 3.99 1.75
CA ILE A 33 0.43 4.54 1.40
C ILE A 33 0.30 5.99 1.85
N GLU A 34 0.77 6.31 3.06
CA GLU A 34 0.73 7.68 3.61
C GLU A 34 1.60 8.64 2.80
N SER A 35 2.81 8.23 2.43
CA SER A 35 3.71 9.05 1.60
C SER A 35 3.11 9.33 0.22
N MET A 36 2.53 8.31 -0.42
CA MET A 36 1.81 8.47 -1.69
C MET A 36 0.62 9.42 -1.55
N ASN A 37 -0.25 9.21 -0.55
CA ASN A 37 -1.41 10.06 -0.31
C ASN A 37 -1.01 11.51 -0.02
N MET A 38 0.04 11.73 0.77
CA MET A 38 0.59 13.05 1.04
C MET A 38 1.12 13.73 -0.23
N GLY A 39 1.85 12.98 -1.07
CA GLY A 39 2.32 13.46 -2.38
C GLY A 39 1.18 13.87 -3.31
N LEU A 40 0.13 13.05 -3.42
CA LEU A 40 -1.06 13.36 -4.21
C LEU A 40 -1.79 14.59 -3.66
N ARG A 41 -2.02 14.66 -2.33
CA ARG A 41 -2.62 15.83 -1.66
C ARG A 41 -1.84 17.11 -1.94
N LYS A 42 -0.52 17.07 -1.91
CA LYS A 42 0.34 18.23 -2.19
C LYS A 42 0.14 18.77 -3.60
N ILE A 43 -0.03 17.88 -4.58
CA ILE A 43 -0.20 18.25 -6.00
C ILE A 43 -1.57 18.85 -6.27
N ILE A 44 -2.61 18.36 -5.60
CA ILE A 44 -3.99 18.87 -5.75
C ILE A 44 -4.26 20.10 -4.88
N LYS A 45 -3.51 20.33 -3.80
CA LYS A 45 -3.79 21.39 -2.80
C LYS A 45 -3.96 22.78 -3.41
N ASN A 46 -3.22 23.10 -4.48
CA ASN A 46 -3.25 24.40 -5.14
C ASN A 46 -4.19 24.46 -6.36
N ARG A 47 -4.97 23.40 -6.61
CA ARG A 47 -5.94 23.34 -7.72
C ARG A 47 -7.35 23.41 -7.15
N GLY A 48 -8.03 24.54 -7.36
CA GLY A 48 -9.39 24.78 -6.86
C GLY A 48 -10.46 23.94 -7.58
N SER A 49 -10.26 23.66 -8.87
CA SER A 49 -11.14 22.78 -9.66
C SER A 49 -10.40 22.18 -10.86
N PHE A 50 -10.97 21.13 -11.43
CA PHE A 50 -10.53 20.55 -12.69
C PHE A 50 -11.58 20.82 -13.78
N PRO A 51 -11.15 21.11 -15.01
CA PRO A 51 -12.08 21.40 -16.11
C PRO A 51 -12.85 20.15 -16.58
N THR A 52 -12.24 18.96 -16.46
CA THR A 52 -12.86 17.67 -16.76
C THR A 52 -12.27 16.57 -15.86
N ASP A 53 -12.95 15.42 -15.79
CA ASP A 53 -12.47 14.25 -15.05
C ASP A 53 -11.17 13.70 -15.64
N GLU A 54 -11.00 13.74 -16.97
CA GLU A 54 -9.76 13.32 -17.63
C GLU A 54 -8.58 14.19 -17.23
N ALA A 55 -8.79 15.50 -17.05
CA ALA A 55 -7.74 16.40 -16.60
C ALA A 55 -7.28 16.06 -15.17
N ALA A 56 -8.20 15.68 -14.29
CA ALA A 56 -7.89 15.22 -12.94
C ALA A 56 -7.11 13.90 -12.97
N ILE A 57 -7.60 12.90 -13.72
CA ILE A 57 -6.96 11.58 -13.87
C ILE A 57 -5.56 11.73 -14.46
N LYS A 58 -5.38 12.54 -15.50
CA LYS A 58 -4.06 12.75 -16.14
C LYS A 58 -3.06 13.36 -15.16
N LEU A 59 -3.48 14.31 -14.33
CA LEU A 59 -2.62 14.88 -13.30
C LEU A 59 -2.20 13.83 -12.27
N LEU A 60 -3.15 13.06 -11.74
CA LEU A 60 -2.87 12.00 -10.77
C LEU A 60 -1.96 10.92 -11.36
N TYR A 61 -2.17 10.54 -12.61
CA TYR A 61 -1.30 9.62 -13.34
C TYR A 61 0.14 10.13 -13.44
N LEU A 62 0.33 11.38 -13.90
CA LEU A 62 1.66 11.99 -14.01
C LEU A 62 2.34 12.12 -12.64
N ALA A 63 1.57 12.44 -11.60
CA ALA A 63 2.04 12.50 -10.23
C ALA A 63 2.57 11.15 -9.76
N LEU A 64 1.79 10.08 -9.93
CA LEU A 64 2.16 8.71 -9.58
C LEU A 64 3.40 8.26 -10.36
N ASN A 65 3.45 8.52 -11.67
CA ASN A 65 4.60 8.17 -12.51
C ASN A 65 5.89 8.90 -12.11
N ASN A 66 5.78 10.11 -11.56
CA ASN A 66 6.96 10.82 -11.05
C ASN A 66 7.36 10.36 -9.63
N MET A 67 6.40 9.95 -8.80
CA MET A 67 6.67 9.37 -7.48
C MET A 67 7.34 7.99 -7.60
N SER A 68 6.85 7.14 -8.51
CA SER A 68 7.36 5.78 -8.70
C SER A 68 8.84 5.73 -9.08
N LYS A 69 9.34 6.74 -9.81
CA LYS A 69 10.78 6.88 -10.14
C LYS A 69 11.68 6.92 -8.90
N LYS A 70 11.15 7.29 -7.73
CA LYS A 70 11.90 7.35 -6.46
C LYS A 70 11.75 6.09 -5.62
N TRP A 71 10.89 5.15 -6.01
CA TRP A 71 10.66 3.89 -5.29
C TRP A 71 11.71 2.85 -5.71
N THR A 72 12.97 3.13 -5.41
CA THR A 72 14.11 2.28 -5.79
C THR A 72 14.50 1.29 -4.69
N MET A 73 14.09 1.56 -3.44
CA MET A 73 14.42 0.70 -2.31
C MET A 73 13.29 -0.32 -2.05
N PRO A 74 13.63 -1.60 -1.84
CA PRO A 74 12.65 -2.61 -1.47
C PRO A 74 12.11 -2.38 -0.05
N ILE A 75 10.96 -2.99 0.24
CA ILE A 75 10.38 -2.97 1.60
C ILE A 75 11.39 -3.62 2.57
N GLN A 76 11.51 -3.03 3.75
CA GLN A 76 12.39 -3.57 4.79
C GLN A 76 11.96 -4.99 5.17
N ASP A 77 12.93 -5.90 5.31
CA ASP A 77 12.70 -7.33 5.60
C ASP A 77 11.84 -8.07 4.55
N TRP A 78 11.68 -7.52 3.33
CA TRP A 78 10.83 -8.13 2.29
C TRP A 78 11.18 -9.58 1.98
N GLY A 79 12.46 -9.93 1.90
CA GLY A 79 12.89 -11.32 1.66
C GLY A 79 12.42 -12.29 2.76
N LYS A 80 12.41 -11.87 4.03
CA LYS A 80 11.90 -12.69 5.14
C LYS A 80 10.39 -12.86 5.06
N ALA A 81 9.67 -11.81 4.67
CA ALA A 81 8.23 -11.89 4.44
C ALA A 81 7.92 -12.79 3.24
N MET A 82 8.69 -12.71 2.16
CA MET A 82 8.53 -13.52 0.95
C MET A 82 8.72 -15.02 1.22
N ASN A 83 9.72 -15.40 2.01
CA ASN A 83 9.90 -16.79 2.43
C ASN A 83 8.69 -17.33 3.20
N GLN A 84 8.11 -16.52 4.09
CA GLN A 84 6.90 -16.88 4.81
C GLN A 84 5.68 -16.97 3.88
N PHE A 85 5.59 -16.07 2.90
CA PHE A 85 4.53 -16.11 1.89
C PHE A 85 4.62 -17.38 1.04
N ALA A 86 5.81 -17.78 0.60
CA ALA A 86 6.02 -19.01 -0.16
C ALA A 86 5.62 -20.26 0.62
N ILE A 87 5.87 -20.30 1.94
CA ILE A 87 5.42 -21.43 2.79
C ILE A 87 3.89 -21.47 2.91
N ILE A 88 3.26 -20.31 3.17
CA ILE A 88 1.80 -20.23 3.40
C ILE A 88 1.00 -20.48 2.12
N PHE A 89 1.49 -19.98 0.99
CA PHE A 89 0.77 -20.00 -0.27
C PHE A 89 1.30 -21.03 -1.28
N GLY A 90 2.35 -21.79 -0.93
CA GLY A 90 2.88 -22.91 -1.69
C GLY A 90 3.03 -22.60 -3.17
N ASP A 91 2.36 -23.40 -4.01
CA ASP A 91 2.43 -23.33 -5.47
C ASP A 91 1.95 -22.00 -6.08
N ARG A 92 1.25 -21.16 -5.31
CA ARG A 92 0.81 -19.83 -5.80
C ARG A 92 1.95 -18.82 -5.88
N LEU A 93 3.06 -19.05 -5.16
CA LEU A 93 4.23 -18.18 -5.15
C LEU A 93 5.49 -18.99 -5.42
N LYS A 94 5.95 -18.96 -6.67
CA LYS A 94 7.24 -19.53 -7.06
C LYS A 94 8.35 -18.54 -6.73
N LEU A 95 9.29 -18.94 -5.89
CA LEU A 95 10.43 -18.11 -5.48
C LEU A 95 11.35 -17.77 -6.65
N ASP A 96 11.33 -18.58 -7.71
CA ASP A 96 12.13 -18.45 -8.93
C ASP A 96 11.69 -17.26 -9.82
N SER A 97 10.62 -16.56 -9.44
CA SER A 97 9.97 -15.51 -10.26
C SER A 97 10.34 -14.07 -9.84
N PHE A 98 11.28 -13.90 -8.89
CA PHE A 98 11.62 -12.60 -8.31
C PHE A 98 13.12 -12.34 -8.25
#